data_AF-A0A1C6RNT6-F1
#
_entry.id   AF-A0A1C6RNT6-F1
#
_cell.length_a   1.000
_cell.length_b   1.000
_cell.length_c   1.000
_cell.angle_alpha   90.00
_cell.angle_beta   90.00
_cell.angle_gamma   90.00
#
_symmetry.space_group_name_H-M   'P 1'
#
loop_
_entity.id
_entity.type
_entity.pdbx_description
1 polymer ?
#
loop_
_entity_poly.entity_id
_entity_poly.type
_entity_poly.pdbx_seq_one_letter_code
_entity_poly.pdbx_strand_id
1 'polypeptide(L)'
;MIPEEDLGPKWLRDYGDIEADIRQMREFATRLEAEVRRNYAPHLAYIADDMSVKLPDPCDAFIELVHFLTAHQQVQQDSTNRVYDVASYTGGLANAAGTISQRYEGSDAFAQARVQDVERALRGVQGPVRGDQPSGPPTVPDPAGAPTTPEVLP
;
A
#
# COMPACT_ATOMS: atom_id res chain seq x y z
N MET A 1 -1.21 29.13 -25.80
CA MET A 1 -2.29 28.53 -25.00
C MET A 1 -2.42 27.10 -25.49
N ILE A 2 -2.22 26.11 -24.63
CA ILE A 2 -2.34 24.69 -25.02
C ILE A 2 -3.84 24.39 -25.08
N PRO A 3 -4.36 23.77 -26.17
CA PRO A 3 -5.77 23.35 -26.26
C PRO A 3 -6.17 22.43 -25.10
N GLU A 4 -7.44 22.45 -24.68
CA GLU A 4 -7.90 21.62 -23.54
C GLU A 4 -7.71 20.12 -23.78
N GLU A 5 -7.80 19.68 -25.04
CA GLU A 5 -7.55 18.29 -25.46
C GLU A 5 -6.10 17.82 -25.33
N ASP A 6 -5.11 18.73 -25.37
CA ASP A 6 -3.68 18.41 -25.24
C ASP A 6 -3.20 18.40 -23.80
N LEU A 7 -3.99 18.97 -22.90
CA LEU A 7 -3.74 18.90 -21.49
C LEU A 7 -4.30 17.53 -21.02
N GLY A 8 -3.49 16.69 -20.38
CA GLY A 8 -3.90 15.35 -19.95
C GLY A 8 -5.15 15.30 -19.03
N PRO A 9 -5.63 14.12 -18.61
CA PRO A 9 -6.87 13.99 -17.86
C PRO A 9 -6.95 14.90 -16.62
N LYS A 10 -8.10 15.56 -16.39
CA LYS A 10 -8.29 16.51 -15.26
C LYS A 10 -7.90 15.93 -13.89
N TRP A 11 -8.18 14.66 -13.65
CA TRP A 11 -7.84 13.97 -12.39
C TRP A 11 -6.33 13.86 -12.14
N LEU A 12 -5.50 13.91 -13.18
CA LEU A 12 -4.04 13.89 -13.08
C LEU A 12 -3.47 15.29 -12.82
N ARG A 13 -4.19 16.35 -13.25
CA ARG A 13 -3.78 17.75 -13.05
C ARG A 13 -4.02 18.24 -11.62
N ASP A 14 -5.02 17.67 -10.95
CA ASP A 14 -5.36 17.99 -9.56
C ASP A 14 -4.57 17.15 -8.54
N TYR A 15 -3.86 16.11 -8.99
CA TYR A 15 -2.85 15.43 -8.19
C TYR A 15 -1.63 16.35 -8.09
N GLY A 16 -1.53 17.11 -7.00
CA GLY A 16 -0.28 17.77 -6.63
C GLY A 16 0.84 16.74 -6.62
N ASP A 17 2.04 17.14 -7.05
CA ASP A 17 3.21 16.26 -7.12
C ASP A 17 3.38 15.54 -5.78
N ILE A 18 3.07 14.24 -5.75
CA ILE A 18 3.27 13.41 -4.56
C ILE A 18 4.74 13.06 -4.55
N GLU A 19 5.56 13.98 -4.05
CA GLU A 19 6.96 13.74 -3.75
C GLU A 19 7.03 12.93 -2.45
N ALA A 20 6.63 11.66 -2.53
CA ALA A 20 6.75 10.72 -1.43
C ALA A 20 8.21 10.23 -1.37
N ASP A 21 8.91 10.51 -0.26
CA ASP A 21 10.19 9.84 -0.01
C ASP A 21 9.93 8.35 0.32
N ILE A 22 9.91 7.55 -0.75
CA ILE A 22 9.61 6.12 -0.72
C ILE A 22 10.60 5.35 0.18
N ARG A 23 11.85 5.84 0.25
CA ARG A 23 12.88 5.25 1.11
C ARG A 23 12.56 5.52 2.58
N GLN A 24 12.20 6.76 2.94
CA GLN A 24 11.78 7.09 4.30
C GLN A 24 10.51 6.33 4.70
N MET A 25 9.53 6.19 3.81
CA MET A 25 8.31 5.44 4.11
C MET A 25 8.57 3.94 4.35
N ARG A 26 9.50 3.34 3.58
CA ARG A 26 9.94 1.95 3.78
C ARG A 26 10.71 1.76 5.08
N GLU A 27 11.60 2.71 5.38
CA GLU A 27 12.37 2.69 6.61
C GLU A 27 11.47 2.86 7.83
N PHE A 28 10.50 3.77 7.76
CA PHE A 28 9.46 3.94 8.78
C PHE A 28 8.67 2.66 8.99
N ALA A 29 8.15 2.03 7.92
CA ALA A 29 7.41 0.77 8.00
C ALA A 29 8.22 -0.33 8.69
N THR A 30 9.49 -0.49 8.28
CA THR A 30 10.40 -1.49 8.84
C THR A 30 10.69 -1.25 10.32
N ARG A 31 10.96 0.01 10.70
CA ARG A 31 11.21 0.39 12.09
C ARG A 31 9.96 0.18 12.94
N LEU A 32 8.80 0.55 12.44
CA LEU A 32 7.52 0.41 13.14
C LEU A 32 7.17 -1.06 13.39
N GLU A 33 7.34 -1.92 12.38
CA GLU A 33 7.14 -3.36 12.55
C GLU A 33 8.14 -3.96 13.55
N ALA A 34 9.40 -3.53 13.50
CA ALA A 34 10.43 -3.98 14.44
C ALA A 34 10.10 -3.55 15.88
N GLU A 35 9.60 -2.33 16.07
CA GLU A 35 9.16 -1.80 17.36
C GLU A 35 8.00 -2.62 17.93
N VAL A 36 6.96 -2.86 17.14
CA VAL A 36 5.81 -3.69 17.55
C VAL A 36 6.28 -5.09 17.93
N ARG A 37 7.11 -5.73 17.11
CA ARG A 37 7.52 -7.12 17.33
C ARG A 37 8.48 -7.30 18.50
N ARG A 38 9.42 -6.36 18.69
CA ARG A 38 10.50 -6.50 19.69
C ARG A 38 10.14 -5.89 21.03
N ASN A 39 9.38 -4.80 21.04
CA ASN A 39 9.10 -4.05 22.25
C ASN A 39 7.64 -4.19 22.67
N TYR A 40 6.67 -4.12 21.76
CA TYR A 40 5.26 -4.14 22.17
C TYR A 40 4.71 -5.56 22.40
N ALA A 41 4.81 -6.44 21.40
CA ALA A 41 4.22 -7.77 21.41
C ALA A 41 4.65 -8.67 22.58
N PRO A 42 5.94 -8.69 23.02
CA PRO A 42 6.36 -9.52 24.15
C PRO A 42 5.71 -9.12 25.48
N HIS A 43 5.24 -7.89 25.61
CA HIS A 43 4.62 -7.38 26.84
C HIS A 43 3.10 -7.56 26.88
N LEU A 44 2.46 -7.90 25.75
CA LEU A 44 1.01 -8.06 25.68
C LEU A 44 0.47 -9.13 26.62
N ALA A 45 1.16 -10.27 26.74
CA ALA A 45 0.72 -11.36 27.61
C ALA A 45 0.68 -10.94 29.09
N TYR A 46 1.70 -10.21 29.56
CA TYR A 46 1.74 -9.71 30.93
C TYR A 46 0.64 -8.69 31.20
N ILE A 47 0.39 -7.78 30.24
CA ILE A 47 -0.69 -6.80 30.37
C ILE A 47 -2.05 -7.51 30.38
N ALA A 48 -2.24 -8.54 29.56
CA ALA A 48 -3.48 -9.31 29.53
C ALA A 48 -3.73 -10.07 30.84
N ASP A 49 -2.69 -10.64 31.45
CA ASP A 49 -2.79 -11.31 32.75
C ASP A 49 -3.18 -10.33 33.85
N ASP A 50 -2.50 -9.18 33.95
CA ASP A 50 -2.83 -8.14 34.93
C ASP A 50 -4.26 -7.60 34.72
N MET A 51 -4.67 -7.46 33.46
CA MET A 51 -5.98 -6.96 33.09
C MET A 51 -7.06 -8.07 33.00
N SER A 52 -6.78 -9.30 33.43
CA SER A 52 -7.78 -10.39 33.49
C SER A 52 -7.96 -10.95 34.90
N VAL A 53 -7.38 -10.29 35.91
CA VAL A 53 -7.57 -10.64 37.31
C VAL A 53 -9.06 -10.67 37.64
N LYS A 54 -9.55 -11.86 37.99
CA LYS A 54 -10.94 -12.08 38.34
C LYS A 54 -11.22 -11.51 39.72
N LEU A 55 -12.13 -10.55 39.77
CA LEU A 55 -12.65 -10.00 41.02
C LEU A 55 -13.68 -10.96 41.64
N PRO A 56 -13.83 -10.97 42.97
CA PRO A 56 -14.86 -11.75 43.64
C PRO A 56 -16.25 -11.25 43.25
N ASP A 57 -17.23 -12.15 43.29
CA ASP A 57 -18.62 -11.79 43.02
C ASP A 57 -19.11 -10.77 44.07
N PRO A 58 -19.79 -9.68 43.65
CA PRO A 58 -20.29 -8.68 44.57
C PRO A 58 -21.35 -9.28 45.51
N CYS A 59 -21.37 -8.80 46.76
CA CYS A 59 -22.51 -9.04 47.65
C CYS A 59 -23.74 -8.30 47.12
N ASP A 60 -24.84 -9.03 46.88
CA ASP A 60 -26.10 -8.52 46.33
C ASP A 60 -26.85 -7.58 47.28
N ALA A 61 -26.50 -7.56 48.57
CA ALA A 61 -27.03 -6.63 49.56
C ALA A 61 -26.63 -5.17 49.32
N PHE A 62 -25.59 -4.92 48.51
CA PHE A 62 -25.07 -3.57 48.22
C PHE A 62 -25.08 -3.31 46.71
N ILE A 63 -26.17 -2.73 46.21
CA ILE A 63 -26.36 -2.51 44.77
C ILE A 63 -25.29 -1.61 44.14
N GLU A 64 -24.76 -0.65 44.90
CA GLU A 64 -23.67 0.22 44.46
C GLU A 64 -22.38 -0.57 44.22
N LEU A 65 -22.09 -1.57 45.06
CA LEU A 65 -20.94 -2.45 44.90
C LEU A 65 -21.10 -3.35 43.66
N VAL A 66 -22.33 -3.85 43.42
CA VAL A 66 -22.65 -4.62 42.22
C VAL A 66 -22.40 -3.79 40.96
N HIS A 67 -22.92 -2.56 40.90
CA HIS A 67 -22.71 -1.66 39.76
C HIS A 67 -21.24 -1.29 39.60
N PHE A 68 -20.53 -1.02 40.69
CA PHE A 68 -19.11 -0.70 40.65
C PHE A 68 -18.28 -1.85 40.07
N LEU A 69 -18.45 -3.08 40.58
CA LEU A 69 -17.68 -4.23 40.08
C LEU A 69 -18.04 -4.57 38.64
N THR A 70 -19.31 -4.41 38.25
CA THR A 70 -19.74 -4.59 36.85
C THR A 70 -19.07 -3.60 35.91
N ALA A 71 -19.11 -2.30 36.26
CA ALA A 71 -18.48 -1.25 35.47
C ALA A 71 -16.95 -1.42 35.44
N HIS A 72 -16.35 -1.83 36.56
CA HIS A 72 -14.93 -2.10 36.63
C HIS A 72 -14.51 -3.23 35.67
N GLN A 73 -15.27 -4.33 35.64
CA GLN A 73 -15.00 -5.45 34.73
C GLN A 73 -15.16 -5.06 33.26
N GLN A 74 -16.14 -4.21 32.93
CA GLN A 74 -16.29 -3.66 31.58
C GLN A 74 -15.09 -2.80 31.18
N VAL A 75 -14.67 -1.87 32.04
CA VAL A 75 -13.50 -1.01 31.77
C VAL A 75 -12.22 -1.84 31.66
N GLN A 76 -12.09 -2.88 32.48
CA GLN A 76 -10.96 -3.81 32.43
C GLN A 76 -10.92 -4.51 31.05
N GLN A 77 -12.04 -5.07 30.58
CA GLN A 77 -12.13 -5.71 29.27
C GLN A 77 -11.87 -4.74 28.11
N ASP A 78 -12.48 -3.56 28.13
CA ASP A 78 -12.31 -2.54 27.09
C ASP A 78 -10.86 -2.06 27.00
N SER A 79 -10.18 -1.93 28.14
CA SER A 79 -8.78 -1.53 28.19
C SER A 79 -7.87 -2.63 27.64
N THR A 80 -8.12 -3.90 27.99
CA THR A 80 -7.41 -5.05 27.41
C THR A 80 -7.55 -5.07 25.90
N ASN A 81 -8.77 -4.95 25.38
CA ASN A 81 -9.03 -4.94 23.94
C ASN A 81 -8.25 -3.83 23.24
N ARG A 82 -8.24 -2.61 23.79
CA ARG A 82 -7.48 -1.48 23.22
C ARG A 82 -5.98 -1.74 23.15
N VAL A 83 -5.40 -2.38 24.17
CA VAL A 83 -3.97 -2.73 24.18
C VAL A 83 -3.65 -3.71 23.05
N TYR A 84 -4.49 -4.72 22.83
CA TYR A 84 -4.31 -5.66 21.72
C TYR A 84 -4.49 -5.00 20.34
N ASP A 85 -5.48 -4.13 20.22
CA ASP A 85 -5.79 -3.42 18.98
C ASP A 85 -4.62 -2.56 18.49
N VAL A 86 -3.88 -1.90 19.40
CA VAL A 86 -2.70 -1.11 19.04
C VAL A 86 -1.65 -1.94 18.30
N ALA A 87 -1.39 -3.18 18.72
CA ALA A 87 -0.45 -4.05 18.01
C ALA A 87 -0.92 -4.34 16.59
N SER A 88 -2.21 -4.67 16.44
CA SER A 88 -2.83 -5.02 15.17
C SER A 88 -2.85 -3.83 14.21
N TYR A 89 -3.33 -2.66 14.65
CA TYR A 89 -3.40 -1.45 13.81
C TYR A 89 -2.03 -0.93 13.43
N THR A 90 -1.06 -1.00 14.34
CA THR A 90 0.30 -0.55 14.07
C THR A 90 1.00 -1.48 13.07
N GLY A 91 0.80 -2.80 13.19
CA GLY A 91 1.23 -3.77 12.18
C GLY A 91 0.54 -3.56 10.82
N GLY A 92 -0.76 -3.27 10.84
CA GLY A 92 -1.52 -2.93 9.64
C GLY A 92 -1.00 -1.69 8.92
N LEU A 93 -0.68 -0.63 9.69
CA LEU A 93 -0.08 0.60 9.15
C LEU A 93 1.30 0.35 8.55
N ALA A 94 2.16 -0.41 9.24
CA ALA A 94 3.48 -0.77 8.73
C ALA A 94 3.38 -1.56 7.41
N ASN A 95 2.47 -2.54 7.35
CA ASN A 95 2.22 -3.32 6.14
C ASN A 95 1.69 -2.46 4.98
N ALA A 96 0.76 -1.55 5.27
CA ALA A 96 0.23 -0.62 4.28
C ALA A 96 1.32 0.30 3.73
N ALA A 97 2.14 0.91 4.59
CA ALA A 97 3.26 1.75 4.19
C ALA A 97 4.28 0.96 3.33
N GLY A 98 4.62 -0.27 3.73
CA GLY A 98 5.49 -1.15 2.93
C GLY A 98 4.91 -1.49 1.56
N THR A 99 3.61 -1.79 1.49
CA THR A 99 2.90 -2.07 0.23
C THR A 99 2.90 -0.86 -0.70
N ILE A 100 2.62 0.33 -0.18
CA ILE A 100 2.66 1.57 -0.98
C ILE A 100 4.08 1.82 -1.48
N SER A 101 5.09 1.71 -0.62
CA SER A 101 6.49 1.91 -1.01
C SER A 101 6.94 0.97 -2.13
N GLN A 102 6.55 -0.30 -2.11
CA GLN A 102 6.88 -1.25 -3.18
C GLN A 102 6.20 -0.90 -4.50
N ARG A 103 4.93 -0.48 -4.46
CA ARG A 103 4.18 -0.09 -5.67
C ARG A 103 4.77 1.14 -6.35
N TYR A 104 5.21 2.12 -5.56
CA TYR A 104 5.88 3.31 -6.09
C TYR A 104 7.25 3.00 -6.67
N GLU A 105 8.08 2.22 -5.97
CA GLU A 105 9.40 1.80 -6.49
C GLU A 105 9.29 1.06 -7.83
N GLY A 106 8.30 0.18 -7.97
CA GLY A 106 8.03 -0.49 -9.25
C GLY A 106 7.60 0.47 -10.36
N SER A 107 6.78 1.47 -10.04
CA SER A 107 6.34 2.50 -11.00
C SER A 107 7.51 3.37 -11.46
N ASP A 108 8.37 3.82 -10.54
CA ASP A 108 9.55 4.64 -10.85
C ASP A 108 10.56 3.86 -11.69
N ALA A 109 10.82 2.59 -11.34
CA ALA A 109 11.71 1.73 -12.13
C ALA A 109 11.18 1.51 -13.56
N PHE A 110 9.86 1.34 -13.71
CA PHE A 110 9.23 1.22 -15.02
C PHE A 110 9.32 2.52 -15.83
N ALA A 111 9.04 3.66 -15.21
CA ALA A 111 9.16 4.98 -15.84
C ALA A 111 10.61 5.25 -16.28
N GLN A 112 11.59 4.94 -15.42
CA GLN A 112 13.02 5.08 -15.73
C GLN A 112 13.43 4.23 -16.94
N ALA A 113 12.96 2.96 -17.02
CA ALA A 113 13.23 2.10 -18.16
C ALA A 113 12.66 2.68 -19.47
N ARG A 114 11.43 3.23 -19.42
CA ARG A 114 10.81 3.87 -20.58
C ARG A 114 11.54 5.13 -21.03
N VAL A 115 12.00 5.97 -20.09
CA VAL A 115 12.81 7.15 -20.40
C VAL A 115 14.13 6.73 -21.06
N GLN A 116 14.81 5.70 -20.53
CA GLN A 116 16.03 5.18 -21.14
C GLN A 116 15.81 4.65 -22.57
N ASP A 117 14.69 3.97 -22.82
CA ASP A 117 14.33 3.50 -24.17
C ASP A 117 14.12 4.67 -25.14
N VAL A 118 13.40 5.72 -24.71
CA VAL A 118 13.17 6.93 -25.50
C VAL A 118 14.48 7.67 -25.76
N GLU A 119 15.33 7.84 -24.75
CA GLU A 119 16.65 8.48 -24.91
C GLU A 119 17.56 7.70 -25.86
N ARG A 120 17.49 6.35 -25.84
CA ARG A 120 18.23 5.49 -26.76
C ARG A 120 17.71 5.65 -28.18
N ALA A 121 16.38 5.67 -28.37
CA ALA A 121 15.76 5.92 -29.67
C ALA A 121 16.14 7.30 -30.21
N LEU A 122 16.07 8.35 -29.39
CA LEU A 122 16.43 9.71 -29.78
C LEU A 122 17.92 9.83 -30.17
N ARG A 123 18.82 9.20 -29.42
CA ARG A 123 20.25 9.14 -29.77
C ARG A 123 20.51 8.36 -31.05
N GLY A 124 19.75 7.29 -31.31
CA GLY A 124 19.81 6.54 -32.56
C GLY A 124 19.36 7.37 -33.78
N VAL A 125 18.40 8.26 -33.60
CA VAL A 125 17.93 9.21 -34.63
C VAL A 125 18.94 10.35 -34.86
N GLN A 126 19.75 10.70 -33.85
CA GLN A 126 20.78 11.75 -33.94
C GLN A 126 22.18 11.24 -34.38
N GLY A 127 22.33 9.94 -34.65
CA GLY A 127 23.53 9.40 -35.29
C GLY A 127 23.72 9.97 -36.71
N PRO A 128 24.95 10.02 -37.26
CA PRO A 128 25.21 10.71 -38.51
C PRO A 128 24.31 10.14 -39.60
N VAL A 129 23.59 11.03 -40.29
CA VAL A 129 22.91 10.74 -41.55
C VAL A 129 23.98 10.26 -42.52
N ARG A 130 24.25 8.95 -42.52
CA ARG A 130 24.94 8.28 -43.61
C ARG A 130 23.89 8.20 -44.70
N GLY A 131 24.08 9.05 -45.71
CA GLY A 131 23.26 9.06 -46.91
C GLY A 131 23.15 7.66 -47.52
N ASP A 132 22.04 7.49 -48.23
CA ASP A 132 21.66 6.39 -49.11
C ASP A 132 21.25 5.07 -48.46
N GLN A 133 19.93 4.88 -48.29
CA GLN A 133 19.16 3.87 -49.05
C GLN A 133 17.65 3.95 -48.74
N PRO A 134 16.74 3.93 -49.73
CA PRO A 134 15.30 3.81 -49.51
C PRO A 134 14.96 2.36 -49.17
N SER A 135 14.73 2.08 -47.88
CA SER A 135 14.14 0.82 -47.41
C SER A 135 12.63 0.99 -47.28
N GLY A 136 11.86 0.04 -47.82
CA GLY A 136 10.40 0.10 -48.01
C GLY A 136 9.55 0.25 -46.73
N PRO A 137 8.22 0.30 -46.89
CA PRO A 137 7.31 0.69 -45.81
C PRO A 137 7.35 -0.30 -44.63
N PRO A 138 7.26 0.21 -43.38
CA PRO A 138 7.25 -0.63 -42.20
C PRO A 138 5.91 -1.38 -42.08
N THR A 139 5.97 -2.71 -42.06
CA THR A 139 4.84 -3.56 -41.66
C THR A 139 4.63 -3.39 -40.15
N VAL A 140 3.54 -2.73 -39.76
CA VAL A 140 3.05 -2.71 -38.38
C VAL A 140 2.27 -4.01 -38.15
N PRO A 141 2.58 -4.83 -37.12
CA PRO A 141 1.68 -5.90 -36.72
C PRO A 141 0.48 -5.29 -35.99
N ASP A 142 -0.70 -5.52 -36.55
CA ASP A 142 -2.01 -5.13 -36.01
C ASP A 142 -2.35 -5.96 -34.75
N PRO A 143 -2.62 -5.35 -33.57
CA PRO A 143 -3.05 -6.07 -32.39
C PRO A 143 -4.59 -6.02 -32.24
N ALA A 144 -5.35 -6.34 -33.29
CA ALA A 144 -6.79 -6.52 -33.19
C ALA A 144 -7.35 -7.42 -34.31
N GLY A 145 -7.22 -8.73 -34.16
CA GLY A 145 -7.84 -9.70 -35.08
C GLY A 145 -8.41 -10.90 -34.33
N ALA A 146 -9.60 -10.76 -33.76
CA ALA A 146 -10.45 -11.91 -33.47
C ALA A 146 -10.99 -12.48 -34.80
N PRO A 147 -11.06 -13.81 -34.94
CA PRO A 147 -12.29 -14.44 -35.41
C PRO A 147 -12.59 -15.74 -34.63
N THR A 148 -13.71 -15.82 -33.90
CA THR A 148 -14.96 -16.49 -34.34
C THR A 148 -14.79 -17.95 -34.82
N THR A 149 -15.16 -18.90 -33.95
CA THR A 149 -15.75 -20.21 -34.32
C THR A 149 -16.96 -20.00 -35.24
N PRO A 150 -17.29 -20.92 -36.20
CA PRO A 150 -17.84 -22.28 -35.96
C PRO A 150 -17.19 -23.35 -36.91
N GLU A 151 -17.44 -24.67 -36.97
CA GLU A 151 -18.68 -25.46 -37.09
C GLU A 151 -18.36 -26.99 -37.16
N VAL A 152 -19.11 -27.83 -36.40
CA VAL A 152 -19.72 -29.18 -36.66
C VAL A 152 -18.96 -30.38 -37.31
N LEU A 153 -18.85 -31.49 -36.53
CA LEU A 153 -19.05 -32.97 -36.74
C LEU A 153 -18.53 -33.71 -38.01
N PRO A 154 -18.29 -35.06 -37.99
CA PRO A 154 -19.03 -36.14 -37.31
C PRO A 154 -18.41 -36.73 -36.03
#